data_AF-A0ABD5RUB3-F1
#
_entry.id   AF-A0ABD5RUB3-F1
#
_cell.length_a   1.000
_cell.length_b   1.000
_cell.length_c   1.000
_cell.angle_alpha   90.00
_cell.angle_beta   90.00
_cell.angle_gamma   90.00
#
_symmetry.space_group_name_H-M   'P 1'
#
loop_
_entity.id
_entity.type
_entity.pdbx_description
1 polymer ?
#
loop_
_entity_poly.entity_id
_entity_poly.type
_entity_poly.pdbx_seq_one_letter_code
_entity_poly.pdbx_strand_id
1 'polypeptide(L)'
;MGVLEDHPDATNVRVTFHPQIWHHGCAVTSDDTETYLVSLKQALTLDGELVPDDTDGSDQLARGGDAPDIARNWSGLFYVTIDELVNETEIEAGNEHTPR
;
A
#
# COMPACT_ATOMS: atom_id res chain seq x y z
N MET A 1 -4.54 17.02 -14.15
CA MET A 1 -4.76 15.62 -14.55
C MET A 1 -4.28 14.75 -13.39
N GLY A 2 -4.97 14.87 -12.26
CA GLY A 2 -4.71 14.06 -11.07
C GLY A 2 -5.42 12.71 -11.17
N VAL A 3 -5.01 11.74 -10.38
CA VAL A 3 -5.55 10.36 -10.41
C VAL A 3 -7.06 10.26 -10.13
N LEU A 4 -7.62 11.24 -9.40
CA LEU A 4 -9.06 11.36 -9.15
C LEU A 4 -9.87 11.73 -10.40
N GLU A 5 -9.24 12.31 -11.43
CA GLU A 5 -9.91 12.63 -12.70
C GLU A 5 -10.05 11.39 -13.60
N ASP A 6 -9.14 10.42 -13.48
CA ASP A 6 -9.14 9.17 -14.27
C ASP A 6 -9.96 8.07 -13.59
N HIS A 7 -9.97 8.03 -12.26
CA HIS A 7 -10.69 7.07 -11.45
C HIS A 7 -11.52 7.77 -10.36
N PRO A 8 -12.68 8.37 -10.71
CA PRO A 8 -13.49 9.14 -9.77
C PRO A 8 -14.15 8.27 -8.68
N ASP A 9 -14.29 6.97 -8.94
CA ASP A 9 -14.92 6.00 -8.04
C ASP A 9 -13.91 5.30 -7.10
N ALA A 10 -12.61 5.62 -7.21
CA ALA A 10 -11.58 5.02 -6.38
C ALA A 10 -11.64 5.59 -4.97
N THR A 11 -11.82 4.72 -3.99
CA THR A 11 -11.85 5.09 -2.56
C THR A 11 -10.57 4.66 -1.85
N ASN A 12 -9.89 3.65 -2.37
CA ASN A 12 -8.75 3.00 -1.76
C ASN A 12 -7.63 2.79 -2.78
N VAL A 13 -6.45 2.50 -2.25
CA VAL A 13 -5.28 2.08 -3.03
C VAL A 13 -4.79 0.77 -2.44
N ARG A 14 -4.46 -0.18 -3.31
CA ARG A 14 -3.73 -1.39 -2.95
C ARG A 14 -2.25 -1.08 -2.93
N VAL A 15 -1.62 -1.35 -1.80
CA VAL A 15 -0.19 -1.16 -1.60
C VAL A 15 0.45 -2.46 -1.15
N THR A 16 1.73 -2.62 -1.46
CA THR A 16 2.53 -3.77 -1.06
C THR A 16 3.72 -3.29 -0.22
N PHE A 17 3.82 -3.82 0.99
CA PHE A 17 4.94 -3.60 1.91
C PHE A 17 6.04 -4.62 1.63
N HIS A 18 7.26 -4.14 1.45
CA HIS A 18 8.44 -4.96 1.15
C HIS A 18 9.46 -4.86 2.28
N PRO A 19 9.41 -5.76 3.28
CA PRO A 19 10.41 -5.78 4.32
C PRO A 19 11.76 -6.16 3.75
N GLN A 20 12.83 -5.53 4.21
CA GLN A 20 14.21 -5.88 3.84
C GLN A 20 14.95 -6.50 5.01
N ILE A 21 15.64 -7.60 4.73
CA ILE A 21 16.47 -8.33 5.69
C ILE A 21 17.95 -8.21 5.29
N TRP A 22 18.82 -8.27 6.30
CA TRP A 22 20.26 -8.31 6.08
C TRP A 22 20.70 -9.72 5.71
N HIS A 23 21.19 -9.89 4.49
CA HIS A 23 21.72 -11.14 3.99
C HIS A 23 23.10 -10.90 3.37
N HIS A 24 24.14 -11.57 3.87
CA HIS A 24 25.50 -11.48 3.32
C HIS A 24 26.07 -10.04 3.20
N GLY A 25 25.68 -9.14 4.10
CA GLY A 25 26.19 -7.76 4.13
C GLY A 25 25.50 -6.81 3.16
N CYS A 26 24.43 -7.24 2.48
CA CYS A 26 23.51 -6.37 1.77
C CYS A 26 22.09 -6.49 2.34
N ALA A 27 21.30 -5.43 2.18
CA ALA A 27 19.86 -5.49 2.39
C ALA A 27 19.21 -6.11 1.15
N VAL A 28 18.37 -7.12 1.36
CA VAL A 28 17.59 -7.77 0.29
C VAL A 28 16.13 -7.78 0.69
N THR A 29 15.23 -7.66 -0.28
CA THR A 29 13.78 -7.79 -0.05
C THR A 29 13.47 -9.20 0.44
N SER A 30 12.75 -9.30 1.56
CA SER A 30 12.24 -10.56 2.10
C SER A 30 11.03 -11.03 1.28
N ASP A 31 10.78 -12.34 1.29
CA ASP A 31 9.57 -12.92 0.71
C ASP A 31 8.32 -12.67 1.58
N ASP A 32 8.48 -12.14 2.79
CA ASP A 32 7.38 -11.77 3.72
C ASP A 32 6.70 -10.45 3.31
N THR A 33 6.47 -10.25 2.01
CA THR A 33 5.74 -9.08 1.52
C THR A 33 4.27 -9.19 1.89
N GLU A 34 3.62 -8.04 2.15
CA GLU A 34 2.21 -8.01 2.55
C GLU A 34 1.48 -6.93 1.76
N THR A 35 0.34 -7.32 1.18
CA THR A 35 -0.49 -6.44 0.36
C THR A 35 -1.76 -6.06 1.13
N TYR A 36 -2.07 -4.77 1.19
CA TYR A 36 -3.21 -4.25 1.94
C TYR A 36 -3.81 -3.01 1.29
N LEU A 37 -4.99 -2.62 1.77
CA LEU A 37 -5.71 -1.44 1.28
C LEU A 37 -5.46 -0.26 2.21
N VAL A 38 -5.14 0.88 1.63
CA VAL A 38 -5.09 2.17 2.33
C VAL A 38 -6.12 3.12 1.75
N SER A 39 -6.54 4.10 2.55
CA SER A 39 -7.46 5.12 2.06
C SER A 39 -6.77 5.94 0.97
N LEU A 40 -7.46 6.22 -0.14
CA LEU A 40 -6.89 7.03 -1.23
C LEU A 40 -6.39 8.38 -0.70
N LYS A 41 -7.10 8.99 0.25
CA LYS A 41 -6.68 10.25 0.89
C LYS A 41 -5.29 10.22 1.54
N GLN A 42 -4.84 9.06 2.03
CA GLN A 42 -3.52 8.91 2.63
C GLN A 42 -2.45 8.68 1.55
N ALA A 43 -2.82 8.04 0.44
CA ALA A 43 -1.92 7.72 -0.67
C ALA A 43 -1.77 8.88 -1.69
N LEU A 44 -2.41 10.02 -1.46
CA LEU A 44 -2.31 11.19 -2.33
C LEU A 44 -1.33 12.24 -1.80
N THR A 45 -0.58 12.84 -2.71
CA THR A 45 0.19 14.07 -2.50
C THR A 45 -0.76 15.28 -2.39
N LEU A 46 -0.22 16.42 -1.97
CA LEU A 46 -0.98 17.68 -1.91
C LEU A 46 -1.50 18.14 -3.28
N ASP A 47 -0.84 17.73 -4.36
CA ASP A 47 -1.22 18.00 -5.74
C ASP A 47 -2.31 17.03 -6.26
N GLY A 48 -2.72 16.05 -5.45
CA GLY A 48 -3.75 15.07 -5.83
C GLY A 48 -3.23 13.96 -6.75
N GLU A 49 -1.93 13.69 -6.72
CA GLU A 49 -1.29 12.56 -7.40
C GLU A 49 -0.97 11.44 -6.40
N LEU A 50 -0.81 10.19 -6.86
CA LEU A 50 -0.36 9.12 -5.97
C LEU A 50 1.06 9.40 -5.46
N VAL A 51 1.33 9.08 -4.19
CA VAL A 51 2.68 9.14 -3.67
C VAL A 51 3.58 8.19 -4.46
N PRO A 52 4.76 8.63 -4.91
CA PRO A 52 5.66 7.77 -5.66
C PRO A 52 6.18 6.62 -4.79
N ASP A 53 6.40 5.47 -5.42
CA ASP A 53 7.01 4.28 -4.80
C ASP A 53 8.38 4.59 -4.21
N ASP A 54 8.75 3.85 -3.15
CA ASP A 54 10.08 3.94 -2.51
C ASP A 54 10.44 5.38 -2.11
N THR A 55 9.45 6.09 -1.56
CA THR A 55 9.64 7.42 -0.99
C THR A 55 9.12 7.52 0.43
N ASP A 56 9.60 8.53 1.16
CA ASP A 56 9.10 8.87 2.50
C ASP A 56 7.57 9.01 2.55
N GLY A 57 6.92 9.41 1.44
CA GLY A 57 5.47 9.48 1.32
C GLY A 57 4.82 8.09 1.33
N SER A 58 5.36 7.14 0.56
CA SER A 58 4.90 5.74 0.57
C SER A 58 5.17 5.04 1.90
N ASP A 59 6.27 5.37 2.59
CA ASP A 59 6.60 4.81 3.90
C ASP A 59 5.60 5.19 5.00
N GLN A 60 4.95 6.35 4.87
CA GLN A 60 3.89 6.75 5.79
C GLN A 60 2.68 5.80 5.71
N LEU A 61 2.46 5.15 4.56
CA LEU A 61 1.39 4.18 4.36
C LEU A 61 1.64 2.88 5.15
N ALA A 62 2.88 2.54 5.46
CA ALA A 62 3.23 1.41 6.34
C ALA A 62 3.03 1.71 7.84
N ARG A 63 2.95 3.00 8.19
CA ARG A 63 2.80 3.47 9.58
C ARG A 63 1.37 3.91 9.93
N GLY A 64 0.49 3.95 8.94
CA GLY A 64 -0.92 4.28 9.09
C GLY A 64 -1.70 3.26 9.94
N GLY A 65 -2.88 3.67 10.42
CA GLY A 65 -3.76 2.78 11.18
C GLY A 65 -4.28 1.59 10.37
N ASP A 66 -4.36 1.74 9.05
CA ASP A 66 -4.81 0.74 8.09
C ASP A 66 -3.73 -0.28 7.71
N ALA A 67 -2.48 -0.06 8.13
CA ALA A 67 -1.37 -0.94 7.81
C ALA A 67 -1.37 -2.20 8.69
N PRO A 68 -0.94 -3.35 8.13
CA PRO A 68 -0.85 -4.60 8.87
C PRO A 68 0.23 -4.54 9.96
N ASP A 69 0.12 -5.41 10.96
CA ASP A 69 1.06 -5.45 12.10
C ASP A 69 2.51 -5.66 11.67
N ILE A 70 2.74 -6.42 10.59
CA ILE A 70 4.08 -6.62 10.04
C ILE A 70 4.69 -5.29 9.58
N ALA A 71 3.94 -4.46 8.86
CA ALA A 71 4.40 -3.16 8.37
C ALA A 71 4.60 -2.17 9.52
N ARG A 72 3.66 -2.13 10.47
CA ARG A 72 3.69 -1.18 11.60
C ARG A 72 4.79 -1.47 12.61
N ASN A 73 5.13 -2.74 12.80
CA ASN A 73 6.11 -3.18 13.80
C ASN A 73 7.47 -3.56 13.20
N TRP A 74 7.66 -3.41 11.88
CA TRP A 74 8.93 -3.69 11.24
C TRP A 74 10.01 -2.72 11.72
N SER A 75 11.12 -3.27 12.20
CA SER A 75 12.26 -2.50 12.73
C SER A 75 13.44 -2.42 11.75
N GLY A 76 13.37 -3.12 10.63
CA GLY A 76 14.39 -3.14 9.59
C GLY A 76 14.15 -2.09 8.50
N LEU A 77 14.99 -2.14 7.46
CA LEU A 77 14.73 -1.41 6.22
C LEU A 77 13.50 -2.00 5.52
N PHE A 78 12.79 -1.17 4.79
CA PHE A 78 11.64 -1.56 3.99
C PHE A 78 11.41 -0.50 2.91
N TYR A 79 10.58 -0.82 1.93
CA TYR A 79 9.97 0.15 1.03
C TYR A 79 8.52 -0.25 0.76
N VAL A 80 7.71 0.70 0.32
CA VAL A 80 6.31 0.48 -0.04
C VAL A 80 6.12 0.80 -1.52
N THR A 81 5.33 -0.03 -2.20
CA THR A 81 4.93 0.19 -3.60
C THR A 81 3.41 0.30 -3.70
N ILE A 82 2.93 1.15 -4.59
CA ILE A 82 1.54 1.26 -4.96
C ILE A 82 1.27 0.35 -6.16
N ASP A 83 0.34 -0.59 -6.00
CA ASP A 83 -0.03 -1.55 -7.05
C ASP A 83 -1.13 -0.98 -7.95
N GLU A 84 -2.29 -0.66 -7.36
CA GLU A 84 -3.47 -0.25 -8.12
C GLU A 84 -4.47 0.56 -7.29
N LEU A 85 -5.31 1.33 -7.98
CA LEU A 85 -6.47 2.01 -7.42
C LEU A 85 -7.63 1.02 -7.29
N VAL A 86 -8.30 1.03 -6.13
CA VAL A 86 -9.39 0.11 -5.83
C VAL A 86 -10.67 0.90 -5.55
N ASN A 87 -11.73 0.55 -6.28
CA ASN A 87 -13.05 1.15 -6.11
C ASN A 87 -13.84 0.43 -5.01
N GLU A 88 -14.78 1.12 -4.38
CA GLU A 88 -15.61 0.57 -3.30
C GLU A 88 -16.33 -0.73 -3.70
N THR A 89 -16.75 -0.84 -4.97
CA THR A 89 -17.44 -2.01 -5.53
C THR A 89 -16.56 -3.27 -5.62
N GLU A 90 -15.25 -3.13 -5.74
CA GLU A 90 -14.32 -4.28 -5.77
C GLU A 90 -13.97 -4.77 -4.37
N ILE A 91 -14.02 -3.89 -3.37
CA ILE A 91 -13.82 -4.27 -1.96
C ILE A 91 -14.97 -5.16 -1.48
N GLU A 92 -16.21 -4.87 -1.88
CA GLU A 92 -17.37 -5.68 -1.53
C GLU A 92 -17.33 -7.07 -2.21
N ALA A 93 -16.92 -7.14 -3.48
CA ALA A 93 -16.81 -8.39 -4.22
C ALA A 93 -15.76 -9.36 -3.63
N GLY A 94 -14.70 -8.84 -2.97
CA GLY A 94 -13.70 -9.64 -2.27
C GLY A 94 -14.21 -10.33 -0.99
N ASN A 95 -15.34 -9.89 -0.44
CA ASN A 95 -15.95 -10.46 0.76
C ASN A 95 -17.09 -11.46 0.47
N GLU A 96 -17.48 -11.64 -0.80
CA GLU A 96 -18.50 -12.61 -1.23
C GLU A 96 -17.87 -13.83 -1.92
N HIS A 97 -17.02 -14.58 -1.22
CA HIS A 97 -16.71 -15.96 -1.62
C HIS A 97 -16.63 -16.92 -0.45
N THR A 98 -17.80 -17.23 0.13
CA THR A 98 -18.00 -18.53 0.79
C THR A 98 -19.16 -19.24 0.08
N PRO A 99 -18.90 -20.23 -0.79
CA PRO A 99 -19.97 -21.12 -1.21
C PRO A 99 -20.41 -21.94 0.00
N ARG A 100 -21.72 -21.96 0.23
CA ARG A 100 -22.39 -22.85 1.18
C ARG A 100 -22.22 -24.32 0.83
#